data_AF-A0A933KRJ1-F1
#
_entry.id   AF-A0A933KRJ1-F1
#
_cell.length_a   1.000
_cell.length_b   1.000
_cell.length_c   1.000
_cell.angle_alpha   90.00
_cell.angle_beta   90.00
_cell.angle_gamma   90.00
#
_symmetry.space_group_name_H-M   'P 1'
#
loop_
_entity.id
_entity.type
_entity.pdbx_description
1 polymer ?
#
loop_
_entity_poly.entity_id
_entity_poly.type
_entity_poly.pdbx_seq_one_letter_code
_entity_poly.pdbx_strand_id
1 'polypeptide(L)'
;MRIFLLWLLVSVSLVAQQPAGRGAGPAPTYKNVKLLAANADVPFIMRSFNEALGVQCTYCHMEGDFAAEGNPKKEMARRMIGMVRVIDTSFPSGNGVFPEGYHEVDCLTCHRGSVKPETVAPRKYYNRGNSLGDGPFAQTPGISLKLLPPNTPVHGPDSLMGEFRDALNVDCAYCHGGDRPQQTDVNPRKDLARKMIMLVRQINANFPGTGVFPVGPQVVTCYTCHRGDPHPVSLANRRYDLPAARP
;
A
#
# COMPACT_ATOMS: atom_id res chain seq x y z
N MET A 1 0.12 -23.17 -89.00
CA MET A 1 -1.03 -23.42 -88.10
C MET A 1 -0.47 -23.57 -86.69
N ARG A 2 -0.83 -22.61 -85.82
CA ARG A 2 -0.49 -22.35 -84.41
C ARG A 2 0.29 -23.44 -83.64
N ILE A 3 1.50 -23.11 -83.17
CA ILE A 3 2.20 -23.80 -82.07
C ILE A 3 2.49 -22.76 -80.97
N PHE A 4 1.97 -23.07 -79.78
CA PHE A 4 2.11 -22.37 -78.51
C PHE A 4 3.57 -22.35 -78.02
N LEU A 5 4.06 -21.23 -77.51
CA LEU A 5 5.14 -21.21 -76.53
C LEU A 5 4.72 -20.38 -75.31
N LEU A 6 4.61 -21.08 -74.18
CA LEU A 6 4.24 -20.57 -72.87
C LEU A 6 5.27 -19.56 -72.34
N TRP A 7 4.78 -18.43 -71.84
CA TRP A 7 5.52 -17.53 -70.97
C TRP A 7 5.51 -18.04 -69.52
N LEU A 8 6.68 -18.43 -69.01
CA LEU A 8 6.93 -18.70 -67.60
C LEU A 8 7.09 -17.38 -66.82
N LEU A 9 6.13 -17.05 -65.97
CA LEU A 9 6.28 -16.03 -64.93
C LEU A 9 6.98 -16.66 -63.72
N VAL A 10 8.26 -16.35 -63.56
CA VAL A 10 9.02 -16.67 -62.34
C VAL A 10 8.66 -15.64 -61.27
N SER A 11 7.76 -16.01 -60.37
CA SER A 11 7.46 -15.27 -59.14
C SER A 11 8.58 -15.51 -58.12
N VAL A 12 9.44 -14.51 -57.95
CA VAL A 12 10.45 -14.46 -56.87
C VAL A 12 9.73 -14.13 -55.57
N SER A 13 9.55 -15.13 -54.70
CA SER A 13 9.08 -14.91 -53.33
C SER A 13 10.25 -14.40 -52.47
N LEU A 14 10.23 -13.11 -52.13
CA LEU A 14 11.05 -12.56 -51.05
C LEU A 14 10.55 -13.13 -49.71
N VAL A 15 11.28 -14.09 -49.14
CA VAL A 15 11.08 -14.49 -47.74
C VAL A 15 11.83 -13.46 -46.87
N ALA A 16 11.08 -12.61 -46.18
CA ALA A 16 11.63 -11.77 -45.13
C ALA A 16 12.06 -12.66 -43.94
N GLN A 17 13.37 -12.81 -43.73
CA GLN A 17 13.91 -13.40 -42.50
C GLN A 17 13.59 -12.46 -41.34
N GLN A 18 12.64 -12.88 -40.49
CA GLN A 18 12.45 -12.25 -39.18
C GLN A 18 13.74 -12.43 -38.37
N PRO A 19 14.20 -11.39 -37.64
CA PRO A 19 15.35 -11.53 -36.76
C PRO A 19 15.00 -12.58 -35.71
N ALA A 20 15.86 -13.59 -35.61
CA ALA A 20 15.76 -14.64 -34.59
C ALA A 20 15.61 -13.97 -33.22
N GLY A 21 14.48 -14.25 -32.57
CA GLY A 21 14.26 -13.85 -31.19
C GLY A 21 15.44 -14.33 -30.35
N ARG A 22 16.04 -13.41 -29.59
CA ARG A 22 17.00 -13.76 -28.54
C ARG A 22 16.34 -14.81 -27.66
N GLY A 23 16.81 -16.05 -27.77
CA GLY A 23 16.36 -17.13 -26.91
C GLY A 23 16.50 -16.68 -25.46
N ALA A 24 15.40 -16.72 -24.72
CA ALA A 24 15.44 -16.52 -23.28
C ALA A 24 16.34 -17.63 -22.70
N GLY A 25 17.55 -17.26 -22.28
CA GLY A 25 18.40 -18.15 -21.52
C GLY A 25 17.66 -18.64 -20.26
N PRO A 26 18.13 -19.74 -19.64
CA PRO A 26 17.51 -20.25 -18.42
C PRO A 26 17.41 -19.13 -17.37
N ALA A 27 16.26 -19.06 -16.70
CA ALA A 27 16.02 -18.05 -15.67
C ALA A 27 17.12 -18.16 -14.59
N PRO A 28 17.66 -17.03 -14.11
CA PRO A 28 18.69 -17.05 -13.07
C PRO A 28 18.17 -17.79 -11.82
N THR A 29 18.98 -18.71 -11.30
CA THR A 29 18.65 -19.46 -10.09
C THR A 29 19.16 -18.71 -8.86
N TYR A 30 18.27 -18.42 -7.91
CA TYR A 30 18.60 -17.71 -6.68
C TYR A 30 18.68 -18.69 -5.50
N LYS A 31 19.72 -18.54 -4.66
CA LYS A 31 19.89 -19.34 -3.43
C LYS A 31 19.20 -18.65 -2.25
N ASN A 32 18.71 -19.43 -1.29
CA ASN A 32 18.13 -18.95 -0.02
C ASN A 32 16.95 -17.97 -0.16
N VAL A 33 16.16 -18.12 -1.24
CA VAL A 33 14.89 -17.40 -1.41
C VAL A 33 13.80 -18.13 -0.61
N LYS A 34 13.36 -17.52 0.49
CA LYS A 34 12.39 -18.13 1.42
C LYS A 34 10.93 -17.71 1.17
N LEU A 35 10.74 -16.45 0.77
CA LEU A 35 9.40 -15.85 0.68
C LEU A 35 8.96 -15.60 -0.75
N LEU A 36 9.86 -15.24 -1.67
CA LEU A 36 9.48 -14.91 -3.05
C LEU A 36 9.15 -16.17 -3.84
N ALA A 37 8.19 -16.08 -4.75
CA ALA A 37 7.83 -17.19 -5.64
C ALA A 37 9.01 -17.56 -6.55
N ALA A 38 9.07 -18.83 -6.97
CA ALA A 38 10.17 -19.34 -7.79
C ALA A 38 10.30 -18.62 -9.15
N ASN A 39 9.19 -18.13 -9.69
CA ASN A 39 9.11 -17.38 -10.95
C ASN A 39 9.09 -15.86 -10.75
N ALA A 40 9.34 -15.35 -9.53
CA ALA A 40 9.32 -13.93 -9.26
C ALA A 40 10.47 -13.19 -9.96
N ASP A 41 10.21 -11.96 -10.43
CA ASP A 41 11.25 -11.04 -10.89
C ASP A 41 12.00 -10.48 -9.68
N VAL A 42 12.96 -11.26 -9.18
CA VAL A 42 13.79 -10.88 -8.02
C VAL A 42 14.52 -9.55 -8.25
N PRO A 43 15.15 -9.28 -9.42
CA PRO A 43 15.78 -7.98 -9.66
C PRO A 43 14.81 -6.79 -9.54
N PHE A 44 13.59 -6.91 -10.07
CA PHE A 44 12.57 -5.87 -9.91
C PHE A 44 12.19 -5.67 -8.44
N ILE A 45 11.91 -6.76 -7.72
CA ILE A 45 11.53 -6.72 -6.30
C ILE A 45 12.65 -6.09 -5.44
N MET A 46 13.92 -6.43 -5.69
CA MET A 46 15.02 -5.84 -4.93
C MET A 46 15.18 -4.35 -5.22
N ARG A 47 14.95 -3.90 -6.48
CA ARG A 47 14.95 -2.48 -6.82
C ARG A 47 13.79 -1.72 -6.16
N SER A 48 12.60 -2.32 -6.09
CA SER A 48 11.46 -1.67 -5.43
C SER A 48 11.69 -1.50 -3.93
N PHE A 49 12.37 -2.45 -3.27
CA PHE A 49 12.78 -2.29 -1.87
C PHE A 49 13.79 -1.15 -1.69
N ASN A 50 14.80 -1.06 -2.57
CA ASN A 50 15.78 0.03 -2.53
C ASN A 50 15.11 1.40 -2.70
N GLU A 51 14.19 1.55 -3.67
CA GLU A 51 13.44 2.80 -3.87
C GLU A 51 12.58 3.14 -2.64
N ALA A 52 11.81 2.17 -2.15
CA ALA A 52 10.89 2.38 -1.05
C ALA A 52 11.60 2.79 0.25
N LEU A 53 12.77 2.21 0.55
CA LEU A 53 13.53 2.49 1.77
C LEU A 53 14.57 3.61 1.59
N GLY A 54 14.91 3.99 0.35
CA GLY A 54 15.98 4.94 0.06
C GLY A 54 17.38 4.39 0.35
N VAL A 55 17.60 3.09 0.10
CA VAL A 55 18.85 2.38 0.45
C VAL A 55 19.46 1.65 -0.73
N GLN A 56 20.70 1.17 -0.55
CA GLN A 56 21.40 0.33 -1.52
C GLN A 56 21.39 -1.15 -1.10
N CYS A 57 21.73 -2.04 -2.02
CA CYS A 57 21.67 -3.50 -1.83
C CYS A 57 22.41 -3.99 -0.57
N THR A 58 23.58 -3.41 -0.28
CA THR A 58 24.43 -3.75 0.88
C THR A 58 23.83 -3.35 2.22
N TYR A 59 22.75 -2.58 2.22
CA TYR A 59 21.97 -2.30 3.42
C TYR A 59 21.39 -3.59 4.01
N CYS A 60 20.86 -4.48 3.16
CA CYS A 60 20.27 -5.76 3.58
C CYS A 60 21.17 -6.97 3.28
N HIS A 61 21.97 -6.91 2.21
CA HIS A 61 22.80 -8.03 1.76
C HIS A 61 24.26 -7.86 2.16
N MET A 62 25.00 -8.97 2.22
CA MET A 62 26.46 -8.91 2.32
C MET A 62 27.04 -8.75 0.92
N GLU A 63 28.08 -7.92 0.81
CA GLU A 63 28.75 -7.68 -0.46
C GLU A 63 29.38 -8.98 -0.99
N GLY A 64 29.21 -9.24 -2.28
CA GLY A 64 29.69 -10.49 -2.92
C GLY A 64 28.88 -11.75 -2.59
N ASP A 65 28.03 -11.76 -1.55
CA ASP A 65 27.17 -12.89 -1.21
C ASP A 65 25.77 -12.46 -0.76
N PHE A 66 24.87 -12.35 -1.74
CA PHE A 66 23.45 -12.02 -1.52
C PHE A 66 22.66 -13.13 -0.79
N ALA A 67 23.13 -14.37 -0.84
CA ALA A 67 22.45 -15.53 -0.26
C ALA A 67 22.73 -15.67 1.23
N ALA A 68 23.82 -15.09 1.72
CA ALA A 68 24.20 -15.19 3.12
C ALA A 68 23.23 -14.48 4.08
N GLU A 69 23.18 -14.99 5.31
CA GLU A 69 22.21 -14.62 6.35
C GLU A 69 22.81 -13.78 7.48
N GLY A 70 24.08 -13.38 7.36
CA GLY A 70 24.82 -12.69 8.42
C GLY A 70 24.38 -11.25 8.71
N ASN A 71 23.64 -10.61 7.81
CA ASN A 71 23.11 -9.26 8.04
C ASN A 71 21.68 -9.33 8.63
N PRO A 72 21.45 -8.88 9.88
CA PRO A 72 20.13 -8.95 10.52
C PRO A 72 19.04 -8.13 9.81
N LYS A 73 19.41 -7.13 9.00
CA LYS A 73 18.46 -6.35 8.19
C LYS A 73 17.76 -7.20 7.14
N LYS A 74 18.39 -8.27 6.64
CA LYS A 74 17.77 -9.22 5.71
C LYS A 74 16.59 -9.94 6.35
N GLU A 75 16.75 -10.38 7.59
CA GLU A 75 15.67 -11.04 8.33
C GLU A 75 14.56 -10.04 8.68
N MET A 76 14.92 -8.78 8.98
CA MET A 76 13.93 -7.73 9.13
C MET A 76 13.10 -7.51 7.86
N ALA A 77 13.76 -7.42 6.70
CA ALA A 77 13.09 -7.27 5.42
C ALA A 77 12.10 -8.42 5.16
N ARG A 78 12.45 -9.66 5.53
CA ARG A 78 11.52 -10.81 5.44
C ARG A 78 10.30 -10.66 6.32
N ARG A 79 10.47 -10.19 7.56
CA ARG A 79 9.34 -9.90 8.46
C ARG A 79 8.44 -8.83 7.87
N MET A 80 9.00 -7.79 7.26
CA MET A 80 8.23 -6.74 6.58
C MET A 80 7.49 -7.25 5.34
N ILE A 81 8.09 -8.16 4.56
CA ILE A 81 7.38 -8.86 3.47
C ILE A 81 6.19 -9.66 4.03
N GLY A 82 6.37 -10.31 5.18
CA GLY A 82 5.28 -10.97 5.90
C GLY A 82 4.16 -10.01 6.31
N MET A 83 4.51 -8.83 6.82
CA MET A 83 3.55 -7.78 7.18
C MET A 83 2.73 -7.33 5.97
N VAL A 84 3.39 -7.01 4.85
CA VAL A 84 2.71 -6.60 3.62
C VAL A 84 1.70 -7.65 3.17
N ARG A 85 2.08 -8.93 3.17
CA ARG A 85 1.17 -10.06 2.84
C ARG A 85 -0.04 -10.15 3.76
N VAL A 86 0.14 -9.94 5.05
CA VAL A 86 -0.97 -9.90 6.01
C VAL A 86 -1.92 -8.75 5.69
N ILE A 87 -1.40 -7.58 5.30
CA ILE A 87 -2.23 -6.43 4.93
C ILE A 87 -3.00 -6.72 3.64
N ASP A 88 -2.32 -7.18 2.60
CA ASP A 88 -2.94 -7.49 1.29
C ASP A 88 -4.05 -8.53 1.43
N THR A 89 -3.85 -9.56 2.27
CA THR A 89 -4.86 -10.60 2.50
C THR A 89 -6.00 -10.16 3.44
N SER A 90 -5.83 -9.07 4.20
CA SER A 90 -6.88 -8.53 5.07
C SER A 90 -7.96 -7.77 4.30
N PHE A 91 -7.67 -7.36 3.06
CA PHE A 91 -8.59 -6.65 2.16
C PHE A 91 -8.57 -7.27 0.76
N PRO A 92 -9.17 -8.45 0.55
CA PRO A 92 -9.33 -8.98 -0.79
C PRO A 92 -10.22 -8.02 -1.60
N SER A 93 -9.67 -7.51 -2.70
CA SER A 93 -10.33 -6.67 -3.69
C SER A 93 -11.66 -7.25 -4.21
N GLY A 94 -11.84 -8.57 -4.12
CA GLY A 94 -13.04 -9.29 -4.55
C GLY A 94 -14.29 -9.12 -3.67
N ASN A 95 -14.22 -8.50 -2.49
CA ASN A 95 -15.39 -8.36 -1.60
C ASN A 95 -16.24 -7.10 -1.88
N GLY A 96 -16.01 -6.40 -2.99
CA GLY A 96 -16.82 -5.26 -3.42
C GLY A 96 -16.72 -4.00 -2.53
N VAL A 97 -15.83 -4.01 -1.53
CA VAL A 97 -15.54 -2.84 -0.68
C VAL A 97 -14.69 -1.82 -1.45
N PHE A 98 -13.91 -2.29 -2.43
CA PHE A 98 -13.06 -1.49 -3.30
C PHE A 98 -13.11 -2.06 -4.74
N PRO A 99 -12.83 -1.25 -5.79
CA PRO A 99 -12.84 -1.73 -7.17
C PRO A 99 -11.86 -2.89 -7.40
N GLU A 100 -12.16 -3.79 -8.34
CA GLU A 100 -11.21 -4.83 -8.76
C GLU A 100 -9.88 -4.20 -9.19
N GLY A 101 -8.75 -4.73 -8.70
CA GLY A 101 -7.41 -4.18 -8.92
C GLY A 101 -6.95 -3.15 -7.87
N TYR A 102 -7.78 -2.80 -6.88
CA TYR A 102 -7.33 -2.06 -5.71
C TYR A 102 -6.75 -3.00 -4.64
N HIS A 103 -5.82 -2.47 -3.85
CA HIS A 103 -5.00 -3.13 -2.81
C HIS A 103 -3.72 -3.81 -3.32
N GLU A 104 -2.72 -2.96 -3.55
CA GLU A 104 -1.34 -3.38 -3.28
C GLU A 104 -0.76 -2.32 -2.36
N VAL A 105 -0.73 -2.61 -1.05
CA VAL A 105 0.19 -1.87 -0.20
C VAL A 105 1.57 -2.44 -0.48
N ASP A 106 2.58 -1.59 -0.52
CA ASP A 106 3.94 -2.04 -0.68
C ASP A 106 4.86 -1.32 0.29
N CYS A 107 6.16 -1.56 0.13
CA CYS A 107 7.15 -0.90 0.96
C CYS A 107 7.07 0.63 0.81
N LEU A 108 6.75 1.16 -0.39
CA LEU A 108 6.63 2.60 -0.64
C LEU A 108 5.45 3.19 0.13
N THR A 109 4.35 2.44 0.28
CA THR A 109 3.17 2.88 1.03
C THR A 109 3.46 3.29 2.47
N CYS A 110 4.52 2.78 3.09
CA CYS A 110 4.92 3.20 4.44
C CYS A 110 6.22 4.00 4.42
N HIS A 111 7.25 3.48 3.75
CA HIS A 111 8.62 3.96 3.90
C HIS A 111 8.91 5.25 3.13
N ARG A 112 8.33 5.45 1.94
CA ARG A 112 8.48 6.68 1.12
C ARG A 112 9.91 7.25 1.06
N GLY A 113 10.90 6.40 0.86
CA GLY A 113 12.32 6.75 0.77
C GLY A 113 13.04 6.84 2.11
N SER A 114 12.42 6.38 3.21
CA SER A 114 12.99 6.36 4.55
C SER A 114 12.93 4.97 5.16
N VAL A 115 14.03 4.54 5.77
CA VAL A 115 14.11 3.29 6.54
C VAL A 115 13.16 3.29 7.76
N LYS A 116 12.76 4.47 8.24
CA LYS A 116 11.77 4.64 9.32
C LYS A 116 10.53 5.36 8.77
N PRO A 117 9.38 4.67 8.68
CA PRO A 117 8.12 5.31 8.28
C PRO A 117 7.71 6.42 9.25
N GLU A 118 7.06 7.45 8.71
CA GLU A 118 6.41 8.47 9.53
C GLU A 118 5.09 7.92 10.10
N THR A 119 4.76 8.29 11.32
CA THR A 119 3.58 7.78 12.04
C THR A 119 2.64 8.88 12.51
N VAL A 120 3.01 10.15 12.34
CA VAL A 120 2.21 11.29 12.79
C VAL A 120 2.15 12.30 11.67
N ALA A 121 0.95 12.85 11.42
CA ALA A 121 0.78 13.90 10.44
C ALA A 121 1.58 15.15 10.84
N PRO A 122 2.35 15.77 9.92
CA PRO A 122 3.17 16.94 10.22
C PRO A 122 2.33 18.19 10.45
N ARG A 123 1.05 18.17 10.03
CA ARG A 123 0.10 19.27 10.20
C ARG A 123 -1.26 18.72 10.57
N LYS A 124 -1.96 19.45 11.44
CA LYS A 124 -3.38 19.23 11.72
C LYS A 124 -4.21 19.72 10.52
N TYR A 125 -5.22 18.96 10.12
CA TYR A 125 -6.13 19.32 9.06
C TYR A 125 -7.22 20.27 9.59
N TYR A 126 -7.10 21.55 9.23
CA TYR A 126 -8.10 22.56 9.55
C TYR A 126 -8.95 22.88 8.31
N ASN A 127 -10.21 22.42 8.31
CA ASN A 127 -11.18 22.87 7.30
C ASN A 127 -11.92 24.11 7.80
N ARG A 128 -11.80 25.24 7.08
CA ARG A 128 -12.38 26.56 7.45
C ARG A 128 -13.92 26.64 7.43
N GLY A 129 -14.62 25.55 7.07
CA GLY A 129 -16.10 25.50 7.02
C GLY A 129 -16.76 24.31 7.69
N ASN A 130 -15.98 23.32 8.18
CA ASN A 130 -16.50 22.10 8.84
C ASN A 130 -15.69 21.71 10.09
N SER A 131 -14.77 22.56 10.53
CA SER A 131 -14.06 22.35 11.79
C SER A 131 -14.77 23.12 12.88
N LEU A 132 -15.61 22.41 13.63
CA LEU A 132 -16.25 22.89 14.86
C LEU A 132 -17.23 24.03 14.61
N GLY A 133 -18.45 23.69 14.22
CA GLY A 133 -19.59 24.48 14.69
C GLY A 133 -19.51 24.47 16.22
N ASP A 134 -19.39 25.66 16.79
CA ASP A 134 -19.50 26.00 18.21
C ASP A 134 -18.78 25.09 19.22
N GLY A 135 -17.52 25.43 19.50
CA GLY A 135 -16.81 24.99 20.70
C GLY A 135 -16.63 23.47 20.84
N PRO A 136 -15.96 23.00 21.89
CA PRO A 136 -16.00 21.58 22.21
C PRO A 136 -17.43 21.25 22.61
N PHE A 137 -18.12 20.40 21.84
CA PHE A 137 -19.29 19.69 22.34
C PHE A 137 -18.91 19.14 23.72
N ALA A 138 -19.73 19.41 24.75
CA ALA A 138 -19.58 18.77 26.05
C ALA A 138 -19.33 17.29 25.79
N GLN A 139 -18.21 16.75 26.31
CA GLN A 139 -17.76 15.39 26.05
C GLN A 139 -18.88 14.43 26.49
N THR A 140 -19.77 14.10 25.57
CA THR A 140 -20.81 13.11 25.78
C THR A 140 -20.13 11.78 25.52
N PRO A 141 -20.10 10.86 26.50
CA PRO A 141 -19.58 9.51 26.29
C PRO A 141 -20.21 8.96 25.00
N GLY A 142 -19.37 8.52 24.06
CA GLY A 142 -19.83 8.16 22.72
C GLY A 142 -20.97 7.13 22.80
N ILE A 143 -22.18 7.54 22.42
CA ILE A 143 -23.42 6.74 22.56
C ILE A 143 -23.37 5.45 21.69
N SER A 144 -22.38 5.31 20.80
CA SER A 144 -21.98 4.03 20.22
C SER A 144 -20.52 4.06 19.78
N LEU A 145 -19.62 3.57 20.64
CA LEU A 145 -18.19 3.50 20.36
C LEU A 145 -17.79 2.23 19.59
N LYS A 146 -18.69 1.23 19.49
CA LYS A 146 -18.52 -0.13 18.91
C LYS A 146 -17.19 -0.80 19.26
N LEU A 147 -16.12 -0.34 18.62
CA LEU A 147 -14.76 -0.87 18.68
C LEU A 147 -13.84 -0.10 19.66
N LEU A 148 -14.22 1.13 20.01
CA LEU A 148 -13.42 2.00 20.85
C LEU A 148 -13.76 1.77 22.34
N PRO A 149 -12.76 1.69 23.23
CA PRO A 149 -12.99 1.66 24.66
C PRO A 149 -13.88 2.82 25.14
N PRO A 150 -14.74 2.65 26.18
CA PRO A 150 -15.68 3.67 26.64
C PRO A 150 -15.10 5.06 26.93
N ASN A 151 -13.83 5.13 27.36
CA ASN A 151 -13.14 6.36 27.72
C ASN A 151 -12.22 6.90 26.60
N THR A 152 -12.43 6.47 25.36
CA THR A 152 -11.61 6.94 24.23
C THR A 152 -11.91 8.42 23.96
N PRO A 153 -10.90 9.31 23.95
CA PRO A 153 -11.11 10.71 23.57
C PRO A 153 -11.39 10.80 22.07
N VAL A 154 -12.68 10.84 21.72
CA VAL A 154 -13.14 10.91 20.32
C VAL A 154 -13.23 12.33 19.78
N HIS A 155 -13.30 13.34 20.65
CA HIS A 155 -13.38 14.76 20.27
C HIS A 155 -12.40 15.61 21.07
N GLY A 156 -12.09 16.80 20.55
CA GLY A 156 -11.17 17.75 21.16
C GLY A 156 -9.78 17.77 20.51
N PRO A 157 -8.88 18.64 21.04
CA PRO A 157 -7.48 18.65 20.63
C PRO A 157 -6.85 17.30 20.97
N ASP A 158 -6.18 16.70 19.99
CA ASP A 158 -5.49 15.40 20.12
C ASP A 158 -6.43 14.18 20.33
N SER A 159 -7.65 14.31 19.81
CA SER A 159 -8.62 13.21 19.77
C SER A 159 -8.38 12.23 18.63
N LEU A 160 -8.93 11.02 18.77
CA LEU A 160 -8.88 9.99 17.74
C LEU A 160 -9.48 10.45 16.39
N MET A 161 -10.59 11.20 16.43
CA MET A 161 -11.18 11.74 15.19
C MET A 161 -10.30 12.83 14.58
N GLY A 162 -9.54 13.58 15.40
CA GLY A 162 -8.50 14.47 14.93
C GLY A 162 -7.41 13.71 14.16
N GLU A 163 -6.87 12.63 14.74
CA GLU A 163 -5.87 11.78 14.08
C GLU A 163 -6.36 11.24 12.73
N PHE A 164 -7.61 10.79 12.65
CA PHE A 164 -8.17 10.31 11.38
C PHE A 164 -8.27 11.42 10.33
N ARG A 165 -8.74 12.61 10.72
CA ARG A 165 -8.81 13.75 9.81
C ARG A 165 -7.44 14.18 9.32
N ASP A 166 -6.47 14.23 10.22
CA ASP A 166 -5.10 14.61 9.90
C ASP A 166 -4.43 13.57 8.99
N ALA A 167 -4.69 12.29 9.26
CA ALA A 167 -4.11 11.21 8.51
C ALA A 167 -4.67 11.06 7.09
N LEU A 168 -5.97 11.30 6.91
CA LEU A 168 -6.68 11.15 5.63
C LEU A 168 -6.89 12.49 4.90
N ASN A 169 -6.61 13.63 5.54
CA ASN A 169 -6.86 14.99 5.03
C ASN A 169 -8.33 15.21 4.63
N VAL A 170 -9.25 14.76 5.50
CA VAL A 170 -10.71 14.86 5.32
C VAL A 170 -11.38 15.57 6.49
N ASP A 171 -12.63 16.02 6.30
CA ASP A 171 -13.45 16.55 7.38
C ASP A 171 -14.36 15.50 8.02
N CYS A 172 -15.11 15.93 9.04
CA CYS A 172 -16.04 15.08 9.76
C CYS A 172 -17.16 14.56 8.84
N ALA A 173 -17.62 15.36 7.88
CA ALA A 173 -18.76 15.04 7.02
C ALA A 173 -18.45 13.86 6.08
N TYR A 174 -17.17 13.69 5.72
CA TYR A 174 -16.67 12.52 4.99
C TYR A 174 -17.19 11.20 5.55
N CYS A 175 -17.20 11.07 6.88
CA CYS A 175 -17.68 9.88 7.60
C CYS A 175 -19.04 10.08 8.30
N HIS A 176 -19.35 11.27 8.83
CA HIS A 176 -20.43 11.47 9.79
C HIS A 176 -21.70 12.15 9.25
N GLY A 177 -21.80 12.47 7.97
CA GLY A 177 -23.10 12.74 7.33
C GLY A 177 -23.85 14.00 7.78
N GLY A 178 -23.14 15.04 8.23
CA GLY A 178 -23.70 16.38 8.48
C GLY A 178 -24.76 16.41 9.58
N ASP A 179 -25.97 16.87 9.23
CA ASP A 179 -27.11 17.15 10.13
C ASP A 179 -27.68 15.93 10.88
N ARG A 180 -27.09 14.74 10.70
CA ARG A 180 -27.50 13.51 11.39
C ARG A 180 -26.66 13.30 12.65
N PRO A 181 -27.20 12.62 13.68
CA PRO A 181 -26.40 12.26 14.84
C PRO A 181 -25.18 11.43 14.41
N GLN A 182 -23.98 11.88 14.80
CA GLN A 182 -22.71 11.32 14.32
C GLN A 182 -22.52 9.85 14.74
N GLN A 183 -23.26 9.40 15.74
CA GLN A 183 -23.24 8.02 16.23
C GLN A 183 -23.95 7.05 15.26
N THR A 184 -24.82 7.55 14.37
CA THR A 184 -25.54 6.73 13.39
C THR A 184 -24.59 6.11 12.37
N ASP A 185 -24.87 4.87 11.96
CA ASP A 185 -24.04 4.09 11.03
C ASP A 185 -24.59 4.06 9.61
N VAL A 186 -25.25 5.15 9.22
CA VAL A 186 -25.84 5.29 7.89
C VAL A 186 -24.79 5.45 6.78
N ASN A 187 -23.58 5.93 7.12
CA ASN A 187 -22.50 6.11 6.15
C ASN A 187 -21.57 4.88 6.17
N PRO A 188 -21.46 4.12 5.06
CA PRO A 188 -20.64 2.90 5.00
C PRO A 188 -19.14 3.16 5.24
N ARG A 189 -18.65 4.40 5.05
CA ARG A 189 -17.26 4.76 5.37
C ARG A 189 -16.92 4.58 6.84
N LYS A 190 -17.90 4.66 7.76
CA LYS A 190 -17.67 4.38 9.19
C LYS A 190 -17.33 2.91 9.43
N ASP A 191 -18.01 1.99 8.75
CA ASP A 191 -17.71 0.56 8.86
C ASP A 191 -16.36 0.21 8.22
N LEU A 192 -16.03 0.88 7.11
CA LEU A 192 -14.68 0.78 6.54
C LEU A 192 -13.60 1.27 7.51
N ALA A 193 -13.80 2.43 8.13
CA ALA A 193 -12.87 2.97 9.12
C ALA A 193 -12.69 2.01 10.32
N ARG A 194 -13.75 1.34 10.78
CA ARG A 194 -13.66 0.32 11.84
C ARG A 194 -12.80 -0.87 11.44
N LYS A 195 -12.93 -1.34 10.20
CA LYS A 195 -12.06 -2.40 9.66
C LYS A 195 -10.59 -1.95 9.61
N MET A 196 -10.33 -0.68 9.27
CA MET A 196 -8.98 -0.12 9.29
C MET A 196 -8.40 -0.02 10.71
N ILE A 197 -9.20 0.36 11.71
CA ILE A 197 -8.77 0.35 13.12
C ILE A 197 -8.38 -1.07 13.53
N MET A 198 -9.17 -2.08 13.15
CA MET A 198 -8.85 -3.48 13.44
C MET A 198 -7.57 -3.94 12.75
N LEU A 199 -7.37 -3.58 11.48
CA LEU A 199 -6.15 -3.86 10.76
C LEU A 199 -4.93 -3.28 11.48
N VAL A 200 -4.96 -1.99 11.82
CA VAL A 200 -3.83 -1.33 12.49
C VAL A 200 -3.54 -1.99 13.84
N ARG A 201 -4.58 -2.32 14.62
CA ARG A 201 -4.43 -3.06 15.88
C ARG A 201 -3.78 -4.43 15.65
N GLN A 202 -4.23 -5.17 14.64
CA GLN A 202 -3.68 -6.48 14.29
C GLN A 202 -2.22 -6.40 13.83
N ILE A 203 -1.86 -5.43 13.00
CA ILE A 203 -0.47 -5.22 12.57
C ILE A 203 0.42 -4.93 13.79
N ASN A 204 0.01 -3.98 14.64
CA ASN A 204 0.80 -3.61 15.81
C ASN A 204 0.92 -4.75 16.83
N ALA A 205 -0.09 -5.62 16.94
CA ALA A 205 -0.05 -6.81 17.79
C ALA A 205 0.84 -7.92 17.21
N ASN A 206 0.80 -8.14 15.89
CA ASN A 206 1.53 -9.22 15.22
C ASN A 206 3.00 -8.88 14.95
N PHE A 207 3.32 -7.60 14.83
CA PHE A 207 4.66 -7.10 14.52
C PHE A 207 5.16 -6.08 15.55
N PRO A 208 5.18 -6.44 16.85
CA PRO A 208 5.64 -5.51 17.87
C PRO A 208 7.14 -5.25 17.69
N GLY A 209 7.55 -3.98 17.73
CA GLY A 209 8.93 -3.55 17.98
C GLY A 209 10.01 -4.43 17.36
N THR A 210 9.95 -4.66 16.04
CA THR A 210 10.84 -5.61 15.36
C THR A 210 12.26 -5.02 15.21
N GLY A 211 13.01 -5.01 16.31
CA GLY A 211 14.29 -5.71 16.49
C GLY A 211 15.56 -5.38 15.69
N VAL A 212 15.64 -4.36 14.82
CA VAL A 212 16.94 -4.00 14.18
C VAL A 212 17.35 -2.53 14.37
N PHE A 213 16.45 -1.67 14.84
CA PHE A 213 16.77 -0.29 15.22
C PHE A 213 16.55 -0.10 16.72
N PRO A 214 17.57 0.35 17.48
CA PRO A 214 17.45 0.52 18.93
C PRO A 214 16.70 1.81 19.36
N VAL A 215 15.83 2.39 18.53
CA VAL A 215 15.24 3.72 18.79
C VAL A 215 13.72 3.77 18.58
N GLY A 216 13.01 3.38 19.63
CA GLY A 216 11.59 3.69 19.85
C GLY A 216 10.61 2.57 19.52
N PRO A 217 9.34 2.70 19.98
CA PRO A 217 8.29 1.76 19.65
C PRO A 217 7.97 1.82 18.14
N GLN A 218 8.11 0.68 17.45
CA GLN A 218 7.60 0.52 16.09
C GLN A 218 6.07 0.41 16.18
N VAL A 219 5.38 1.42 15.67
CA VAL A 219 3.91 1.45 15.59
C VAL A 219 3.48 1.90 14.21
N VAL A 220 2.48 1.24 13.65
CA VAL A 220 1.76 1.69 12.46
C VAL A 220 0.57 2.53 12.93
N THR A 221 0.34 3.64 12.25
CA THR A 221 -0.84 4.49 12.44
C THR A 221 -1.56 4.68 11.10
N CYS A 222 -2.70 5.37 11.11
CA CYS A 222 -3.39 5.74 9.88
C CYS A 222 -2.46 6.55 8.96
N TYR A 223 -1.66 7.47 9.53
CA TYR A 223 -0.80 8.35 8.75
C TYR A 223 0.37 7.61 8.07
N THR A 224 0.83 6.49 8.65
CA THR A 224 1.89 5.67 8.07
C THR A 224 1.61 5.28 6.62
N CYS A 225 0.37 4.93 6.31
CA CYS A 225 -0.05 4.58 4.96
C CYS A 225 -0.65 5.78 4.20
N HIS A 226 -1.61 6.46 4.82
CA HIS A 226 -2.49 7.42 4.15
C HIS A 226 -1.80 8.72 3.76
N ARG A 227 -0.90 9.25 4.59
CA ARG A 227 -0.12 10.48 4.30
C ARG A 227 -0.94 11.67 3.78
N GLY A 228 -2.14 11.86 4.30
CA GLY A 228 -3.05 12.91 3.86
C GLY A 228 -3.81 12.60 2.57
N ASP A 229 -3.90 11.32 2.19
CA ASP A 229 -4.78 10.83 1.13
C ASP A 229 -5.75 9.80 1.72
N PRO A 230 -7.08 9.88 1.43
CA PRO A 230 -8.03 8.85 1.81
C PRO A 230 -7.69 7.45 1.29
N HIS A 231 -6.87 7.34 0.24
CA HIS A 231 -6.36 6.10 -0.31
C HIS A 231 -4.82 6.08 -0.28
N PRO A 232 -4.19 5.06 0.33
CA PRO A 232 -2.73 4.99 0.35
C PRO A 232 -2.13 4.82 -1.05
N VAL A 233 -1.02 5.51 -1.27
CA VAL A 233 -0.22 5.41 -2.50
C VAL A 233 0.82 4.29 -2.38
N SER A 234 1.02 3.54 -3.45
CA SER A 234 2.01 2.48 -3.65
C SER A 234 2.67 2.65 -5.03
N LEU A 235 3.69 1.85 -5.34
CA LEU A 235 4.33 1.83 -6.65
C LEU A 235 3.33 1.43 -7.74
N ALA A 236 2.45 0.48 -7.45
CA ALA A 236 1.46 -0.04 -8.40
C ALA A 236 0.33 0.96 -8.72
N ASN A 237 -0.02 1.85 -7.78
CA ASN A 237 -1.12 2.81 -7.97
C ASN A 237 -0.66 4.29 -8.09
N ARG A 238 0.65 4.55 -8.14
CA ARG A 238 1.25 5.91 -8.24
C ARG A 238 0.78 6.74 -9.44
N ARG A 239 0.17 6.10 -10.44
CA ARG A 239 -0.30 6.72 -11.70
C ARG A 239 -1.76 6.37 -12.05
N TYR A 240 -2.58 5.98 -11.07
CA TYR A 240 -3.97 5.65 -11.35
C TYR A 240 -4.84 6.92 -11.29
N ASP A 241 -5.38 7.35 -12.42
CA ASP A 241 -6.40 8.40 -12.49
C ASP A 241 -7.70 7.90 -11.81
N LEU A 242 -8.43 8.80 -11.13
CA LEU A 242 -9.68 8.44 -10.45
C LEU A 242 -10.63 7.70 -11.43
N PRO A 243 -11.30 6.62 -11.00
CA PRO A 243 -12.29 5.97 -11.85
C PRO A 243 -13.34 7.01 -12.27
N ALA A 244 -13.65 7.08 -13.57
CA ALA A 244 -14.71 7.94 -14.05
C ALA A 244 -15.99 7.68 -13.22
N ALA A 245 -16.68 8.76 -12.81
CA ALA A 245 -17.95 8.65 -12.12
C ALA A 245 -18.86 7.75 -12.95
N ARG A 246 -19.37 6.67 -12.35
CA ARG A 246 -20.33 5.80 -13.04
C ARG A 246 -21.58 6.63 -13.39
N PRO A 247 -22.12 6.48 -14.62
CA PRO A 247 -23.29 7.22 -15.06
C PRO A 247 -24.52 6.92 -14.20
#